data_AF-A0A803L8D7-F1
#
_entry.id   AF-A0A803L8D7-F1
#
_cell.length_a   1.000
_cell.length_b   1.000
_cell.length_c   1.000
_cell.angle_alpha   90.00
_cell.angle_beta   90.00
_cell.angle_gamma   90.00
#
_symmetry.space_group_name_H-M   'P 1'
#
loop_
_entity.id
_entity.type
_entity.pdbx_description
1 polymer ?
#
loop_
_entity_poly.entity_id
_entity_poly.type
_entity_poly.pdbx_seq_one_letter_code
_entity_poly.pdbx_strand_id
1 'polypeptide(L)'
;MLLMTVISMVMMDQVLTVEMPPDLCGFYFKYFILNCGPALLHPEKPSADCCKVLEDGDADCLCKFASSPILPDLGIVKEYYLATLANCGLPDCTPPPI
;
A
#
# COMPACT_ATOMS: atom_id res chain seq x y z
N MET A 1 -4.53 -40.74 -22.44
CA MET A 1 -5.57 -40.36 -21.45
C MET A 1 -4.97 -40.08 -20.08
N LEU A 2 -4.19 -41.01 -19.47
CA LEU A 2 -3.47 -40.74 -18.20
C LEU A 2 -2.55 -39.51 -18.24
N LEU A 3 -1.86 -39.25 -19.37
CA LEU A 3 -0.95 -38.11 -19.51
C LEU A 3 -1.69 -36.76 -19.52
N MET A 4 -2.93 -36.73 -20.04
CA MET A 4 -3.75 -35.50 -20.09
C MET A 4 -4.33 -35.16 -18.72
N THR A 5 -4.71 -36.17 -17.93
CA THR A 5 -5.27 -35.97 -16.59
C THR A 5 -4.23 -35.44 -15.59
N VAL A 6 -2.96 -35.84 -15.69
CA VAL A 6 -1.90 -35.25 -14.84
C VAL A 6 -1.59 -33.81 -15.20
N ILE A 7 -1.64 -33.45 -16.49
CA ILE A 7 -1.39 -32.08 -16.95
C ILE A 7 -2.47 -31.12 -16.42
N SER A 8 -3.73 -31.55 -16.32
CA SER A 8 -4.82 -30.72 -15.78
C SER A 8 -4.75 -30.47 -14.27
N MET A 9 -4.18 -31.39 -13.48
CA MET A 9 -4.01 -31.18 -12.03
C MET A 9 -2.91 -30.15 -11.71
N VAL A 10 -1.91 -29.98 -12.59
CA VAL A 10 -0.77 -29.07 -12.36
C VAL A 10 -1.12 -27.59 -12.59
N MET A 11 -2.27 -27.29 -13.22
CA MET A 11 -2.62 -25.91 -13.60
C MET A 11 -3.37 -25.12 -12.52
N MET A 12 -3.82 -25.75 -11.43
CA MET A 12 -4.62 -25.11 -10.38
C MET A 12 -3.82 -24.63 -9.17
N ASP A 13 -2.52 -24.91 -9.10
CA ASP A 13 -1.70 -24.61 -7.92
C ASP A 13 -0.93 -23.27 -7.99
N GLN A 14 -1.08 -22.52 -9.08
CA GLN A 14 -0.46 -21.19 -9.23
C GLN A 14 -1.51 -20.08 -9.10
N VAL A 15 -2.45 -20.23 -8.17
CA VAL A 15 -3.13 -19.04 -7.63
C VAL A 15 -2.08 -18.36 -6.77
N LEU A 16 -1.35 -17.40 -7.35
CA LEU A 16 -0.63 -16.41 -6.57
C LEU A 16 -1.69 -15.70 -5.72
N THR A 17 -1.95 -16.23 -4.52
CA THR A 17 -2.51 -15.43 -3.45
C THR A 17 -1.42 -14.41 -3.15
N VAL A 18 -1.56 -13.22 -3.74
CA VAL A 18 -0.87 -12.05 -3.22
C VAL A 18 -1.46 -11.88 -1.83
N GLU A 19 -0.80 -12.46 -0.82
CA GLU A 19 -1.09 -12.22 0.58
C GLU A 19 -0.73 -10.77 0.82
N MET A 20 -1.64 -9.86 0.50
CA MET A 20 -1.54 -8.48 0.97
C MET A 20 -1.39 -8.59 2.47
N PRO A 21 -0.29 -8.06 3.04
CA PRO A 21 -0.06 -8.18 4.46
C PRO A 21 -1.31 -7.64 5.17
N PRO A 22 -1.91 -8.42 6.09
CA PRO A 22 -3.16 -8.03 6.72
C PRO A 22 -2.99 -6.69 7.44
N ASP A 23 -1.76 -6.39 7.87
CA ASP A 23 -1.26 -5.17 8.45
C ASP A 23 -0.28 -4.44 7.51
N LEU A 24 -0.56 -3.18 7.21
CA LEU A 24 0.37 -2.22 6.62
C LEU A 24 0.81 -1.28 7.74
N CYS A 25 2.08 -1.34 8.12
CA CYS A 25 2.66 -0.43 9.13
C CYS A 25 1.88 -0.37 10.46
N GLY A 26 1.25 -1.47 10.88
CA GLY A 26 0.48 -1.55 12.13
C GLY A 26 -1.03 -1.32 12.01
N PHE A 27 -1.55 -0.97 10.83
CA PHE A 27 -2.99 -0.83 10.57
C PHE A 27 -3.46 -1.76 9.44
N TYR A 28 -4.76 -2.09 9.39
CA TYR A 28 -5.29 -2.92 8.32
C TYR A 28 -5.19 -2.22 6.96
N PHE A 29 -4.59 -2.88 5.97
CA PHE A 29 -4.41 -2.31 4.62
C PHE A 29 -5.73 -1.81 4.00
N LYS A 30 -6.81 -2.58 4.18
CA LYS A 30 -8.15 -2.19 3.72
C LYS A 30 -8.64 -0.88 4.35
N TYR A 31 -8.34 -0.66 5.63
CA TYR A 31 -8.75 0.54 6.33
C TYR A 31 -7.96 1.77 5.85
N PHE A 32 -6.68 1.59 5.54
CA PHE A 32 -5.88 2.62 4.89
C PHE A 32 -6.42 3.03 3.52
N ILE A 33 -6.67 2.06 2.63
CA ILE A 33 -7.23 2.37 1.30
C ILE A 33 -8.61 3.02 1.40
N LEU A 34 -9.45 2.56 2.33
CA LEU A 34 -10.78 3.13 2.52
C LEU A 34 -10.75 4.61 2.91
N ASN A 35 -9.85 5.00 3.81
CA ASN A 35 -9.82 6.36 4.34
C ASN A 35 -8.91 7.30 3.54
N CYS A 36 -7.80 6.79 3.02
CA CYS A 36 -6.76 7.58 2.35
C CYS A 36 -6.82 7.51 0.83
N GLY A 37 -7.50 6.51 0.24
CA GLY A 37 -7.53 6.25 -1.21
C GLY A 37 -7.64 7.50 -2.09
N PRO A 38 -8.59 8.43 -1.86
CA PRO A 38 -8.71 9.65 -2.66
C PRO A 38 -7.43 10.49 -2.70
N ALA A 39 -6.81 10.74 -1.53
CA ALA A 39 -5.57 11.50 -1.39
C ALA A 39 -4.32 10.76 -1.88
N LEU A 40 -4.42 9.44 -2.12
CA LEU A 40 -3.32 8.62 -2.66
C LEU A 40 -3.36 8.52 -4.19
N LEU A 41 -4.54 8.73 -4.78
CA LEU A 41 -4.80 8.62 -6.22
C LEU A 41 -4.87 9.98 -6.91
N HIS A 42 -5.20 11.03 -6.16
CA HIS A 42 -5.35 12.40 -6.64
C HIS A 42 -4.69 13.38 -5.65
N PRO A 43 -4.32 14.61 -6.09
CA PRO A 43 -3.76 15.65 -5.23
C PRO A 43 -4.85 16.31 -4.37
N GLU A 44 -5.61 15.49 -3.64
CA GLU A 44 -6.68 15.91 -2.75
C GLU A 44 -6.17 15.98 -1.31
N LYS A 45 -6.78 16.85 -0.51
CA LYS A 45 -6.45 16.93 0.91
C LYS A 45 -6.92 15.65 1.63
N PRO A 46 -6.08 15.01 2.47
CA PRO A 46 -6.51 13.85 3.23
C PRO A 46 -7.63 14.18 4.21
N SER A 47 -8.50 13.21 4.44
CA SER A 47 -9.52 13.26 5.48
C SER A 47 -8.89 13.18 6.87
N ALA A 48 -9.60 13.63 7.90
CA ALA A 48 -9.15 13.48 9.28
C ALA A 48 -8.99 12.01 9.68
N ASP A 49 -9.88 11.13 9.19
CA ASP A 49 -9.78 9.69 9.42
C ASP A 49 -8.54 9.09 8.75
N CYS A 50 -8.16 9.56 7.55
CA CYS A 50 -6.92 9.14 6.92
C CYS A 50 -5.69 9.51 7.77
N CYS A 51 -5.61 10.76 8.24
CA CYS A 51 -4.50 11.18 9.08
C CYS A 51 -4.42 10.35 10.36
N LYS A 52 -5.56 10.07 11.00
CA LYS A 52 -5.60 9.22 12.19
C LYS A 52 -5.06 7.81 11.93
N VAL A 53 -5.42 7.20 10.80
CA VAL A 53 -4.87 5.89 10.40
C VAL A 53 -3.35 5.93 10.29
N LEU A 54 -2.83 6.99 9.67
CA LEU A 54 -1.39 7.14 9.46
C LEU A 54 -0.65 7.50 10.77
N GLU A 55 -1.27 8.26 11.67
CA GLU A 55 -0.74 8.58 13.00
C GLU A 55 -0.65 7.35 13.91
N ASP A 56 -1.58 6.41 13.78
CA ASP A 56 -1.55 5.13 14.49
C ASP A 56 -0.48 4.16 13.92
N GLY A 57 0.11 4.48 12.76
CA GLY A 57 1.07 3.64 12.04
C GLY A 57 2.53 3.83 12.47
N ASP A 58 3.36 2.83 12.17
CA ASP A 58 4.80 2.89 12.37
C ASP A 58 5.48 3.81 11.35
N ALA A 59 6.10 4.88 11.86
CA ALA A 59 6.75 5.92 11.05
C ALA A 59 7.84 5.38 10.09
N ASP A 60 8.70 4.48 10.57
CA ASP A 60 9.77 3.90 9.75
C ASP A 60 9.21 3.04 8.62
N CYS A 61 8.16 2.27 8.91
CA CYS A 61 7.43 1.50 7.91
C CYS A 61 6.76 2.40 6.87
N LEU A 62 6.10 3.48 7.29
CA LEU A 62 5.44 4.42 6.37
C LEU A 62 6.44 5.01 5.36
N CYS A 63 7.65 5.36 5.81
CA CYS A 63 8.70 5.85 4.92
C CYS A 63 9.26 4.77 4.00
N LYS A 64 9.44 3.54 4.48
CA LYS A 64 9.82 2.41 3.61
C LYS A 64 8.74 2.12 2.57
N PHE A 65 7.47 2.24 2.94
CA PHE A 65 6.34 2.05 2.04
C PHE A 65 6.31 3.12 0.94
N ALA A 66 6.72 4.36 1.23
CA ALA A 66 6.87 5.44 0.23
C ALA A 66 7.82 5.09 -0.93
N SER A 67 8.72 4.13 -0.72
CA SER A 67 9.67 3.65 -1.72
C SER A 67 9.42 2.20 -2.13
N SER A 68 8.28 1.63 -1.74
CA SER A 68 7.94 0.25 -2.04
C SER A 68 7.58 0.09 -3.53
N PRO A 69 8.11 -0.94 -4.22
CA PRO A 69 7.78 -1.20 -5.62
C PRO A 69 6.31 -1.60 -5.82
N ILE A 70 5.57 -1.89 -4.75
CA ILE A 70 4.15 -2.26 -4.82
C ILE A 70 3.23 -1.05 -5.00
N LEU A 71 3.69 0.19 -4.75
CA LEU A 71 2.83 1.38 -4.83
C LEU A 71 2.10 1.51 -6.17
N PRO A 72 2.74 1.34 -7.35
CA PRO A 72 2.05 1.43 -8.64
C PRO A 72 1.02 0.33 -8.84
N ASP A 73 1.27 -0.89 -8.35
CA ASP A 73 0.33 -2.02 -8.43
C ASP A 73 -0.94 -1.76 -7.61
N LEU A 74 -0.83 -0.93 -6.57
CA LEU A 74 -1.95 -0.45 -5.76
C LEU A 74 -2.60 0.82 -6.34
N GLY A 75 -2.06 1.36 -7.43
CA GLY A 75 -2.45 2.64 -8.01
C GLY A 75 -1.98 3.86 -7.21
N ILE A 76 -1.24 3.67 -6.11
CA ILE A 76 -0.80 4.77 -5.24
C ILE A 76 0.30 5.57 -5.93
N VAL A 77 0.07 6.86 -6.08
CA VAL A 77 1.06 7.79 -6.62
C VAL A 77 1.99 8.23 -5.48
N LYS A 78 3.29 8.01 -5.65
CA LYS A 78 4.29 8.29 -4.61
C LYS A 78 4.26 9.75 -4.14
N GLU A 79 4.12 10.68 -5.08
CA GLU A 79 4.06 12.11 -4.79
C GLU A 79 2.85 12.46 -3.93
N TYR A 80 1.70 11.82 -4.17
CA TYR A 80 0.49 12.05 -3.40
C TYR A 80 0.55 11.37 -2.03
N TYR A 81 1.20 10.20 -1.92
CA TYR A 81 1.48 9.57 -0.64
C TYR A 81 2.38 10.45 0.25
N LEU A 82 3.48 10.98 -0.30
CA LEU A 82 4.37 11.89 0.43
C LEU A 82 3.67 13.20 0.82
N ALA A 83 2.88 13.77 -0.10
CA ALA A 83 2.06 14.94 0.22
C ALA A 83 1.03 14.64 1.31
N THR A 84 0.42 13.46 1.31
CA THR A 84 -0.53 13.01 2.33
C THR A 84 0.14 12.95 3.70
N LEU A 85 1.32 12.33 3.81
CA LEU A 85 2.09 12.29 5.06
C LEU A 85 2.40 13.70 5.58
N ALA A 86 2.88 14.59 4.70
CA ALA A 86 3.18 15.98 5.07
C ALA A 86 1.93 16.75 5.54
N ASN A 87 0.78 16.55 4.88
CA ASN A 87 -0.49 17.18 5.27
C ASN A 87 -1.01 16.68 6.62
N CYS A 88 -0.68 15.44 7.00
CA CYS A 88 -1.03 14.85 8.29
C CYS A 88 0.02 15.14 9.38
N GLY A 89 1.07 15.92 9.09
CA GLY A 89 2.10 16.26 10.08
C GLY A 89 3.05 15.10 10.44
N LEU A 90 3.17 14.12 9.56
CA LEU A 90 3.98 12.91 9.73
C LEU A 90 5.43 13.14 9.23
N PRO A 91 6.38 12.27 9.62
CA PRO A 91 7.79 12.45 9.25
C PRO A 91 7.98 12.59 7.74
N ASP A 92 8.92 13.46 7.38
CA ASP A 92 9.31 13.66 5.99
C ASP A 92 10.08 12.43 5.51
N CYS A 93 9.41 11.61 4.70
CA CYS A 93 9.95 10.40 4.11
C CYS A 93 10.66 10.65 2.78
N THR A 94 10.87 11.92 2.37
CA THR A 94 11.65 12.22 1.18
C THR A 94 13.13 11.90 1.43
N PRO A 95 13.79 11.11 0.56
CA PRO A 95 15.23 10.98 0.64
C PRO A 95 15.86 12.35 0.37
N PRO A 96 16.97 12.70 1.04
CA PRO A 96 17.64 13.97 0.82
C PRO A 96 17.99 14.12 -0.68
N PRO A 97 17.85 15.34 -1.25
CA PRO A 97 18.22 15.58 -2.63
C PRO A 97 19.71 15.24 -2.83
N ILE A 98 19.99 14.44 -3.86
CA ILE A 98 21.34 14.01 -4.27
C ILE A 98 22.08 15.19 -4.89
#